data_AF-A0ABC8V0M8-F1
#
_entry.id   AF-A0ABC8V0M8-F1
#
_cell.length_a   1.000
_cell.length_b   1.000
_cell.length_c   1.000
_cell.angle_alpha   90.00
_cell.angle_beta   90.00
_cell.angle_gamma   90.00
#
_symmetry.space_group_name_H-M   'P 1'
#
loop_
_entity.id
_entity.type
_entity.pdbx_description
1 polymer ?
#
loop_
_entity_poly.entity_id
_entity_poly.type
_entity_poly.pdbx_seq_one_letter_code
_entity_poly.pdbx_strand_id
1 'polypeptide(L)'
;MPRFVLIARLAKVEILNGSEVTARERKESEIRYVRLVMSKLHEFPEEVKKLHPRFAELKEFHGIEDGRPLIGVAGPQKMASGLISITLQCVGASIVEKPPLTKKLPATTTVGKLKNLCRTFFKLKSIKPILFLQEEGSPLPTLLADDMASFIDLGVGNESTILVDEES
;
A
#
# COMPACT_ATOMS: atom_id res chain seq x y z
N MET A 1 -1.16 15.55 2.34
CA MET A 1 -1.50 14.32 3.10
C MET A 1 -2.40 13.44 2.24
N PRO A 2 -2.14 12.12 2.12
CA PRO A 2 -2.92 11.25 1.24
C PRO A 2 -4.39 11.11 1.63
N ARG A 3 -5.26 10.84 0.65
CA ARG A 3 -6.73 10.70 0.83
C ARG A 3 -7.09 9.64 1.86
N PHE A 4 -6.50 8.44 1.76
CA PHE A 4 -6.76 7.34 2.70
C PHE A 4 -6.42 7.71 4.15
N VAL A 5 -5.39 8.54 4.38
CA VAL A 5 -5.01 8.99 5.73
C VAL A 5 -6.09 9.91 6.31
N LEU A 6 -6.69 10.79 5.50
CA LEU A 6 -7.80 11.64 5.92
C LEU A 6 -9.03 10.81 6.26
N ILE A 7 -9.40 9.88 5.38
CA ILE A 7 -10.56 8.98 5.58
C ILE A 7 -10.40 8.16 6.86
N ALA A 8 -9.22 7.59 7.08
CA ALA A 8 -8.93 6.80 8.27
C ALA A 8 -8.90 7.63 9.56
N ARG A 9 -8.43 8.88 9.52
CA ARG A 9 -8.36 9.73 10.73
C ARG A 9 -9.67 10.44 11.05
N LEU A 10 -10.54 10.67 10.08
CA LEU A 10 -11.81 11.37 10.23
C LEU A 10 -12.98 10.39 10.13
N ALA A 11 -13.43 9.86 11.26
CA ALA A 11 -14.44 8.79 11.34
C ALA A 11 -15.74 9.07 10.58
N LYS A 12 -16.14 10.34 10.50
CA LYS A 12 -17.44 10.77 9.96
C LYS A 12 -17.33 11.52 8.63
N VAL A 13 -16.18 11.46 7.94
CA VAL A 13 -16.04 12.17 6.65
C VAL A 13 -16.80 11.43 5.55
N GLU A 14 -17.91 11.99 5.06
CA GLU A 14 -18.75 11.34 4.03
C GLU A 14 -18.39 11.78 2.61
N ILE A 15 -17.89 13.01 2.45
CA ILE A 15 -17.45 13.56 1.16
C ILE A 15 -16.05 14.12 1.33
N LEU A 16 -15.14 13.77 0.43
CA LEU A 16 -13.79 14.26 0.41
C LEU A 16 -13.40 14.58 -1.04
N ASN A 17 -12.81 15.76 -1.29
CA ASN A 17 -12.42 16.22 -2.63
C ASN A 17 -13.52 16.10 -3.69
N GLY A 18 -14.78 16.31 -3.30
CA GLY A 18 -15.92 16.25 -4.22
C GLY A 18 -16.42 14.84 -4.58
N SER A 19 -15.86 13.79 -3.96
CA SER A 19 -16.35 12.41 -4.09
C SER A 19 -16.82 11.85 -2.75
N GLU A 20 -17.85 11.02 -2.80
CA GLU A 20 -18.33 10.26 -1.64
C GLU A 20 -17.24 9.29 -1.15
N VAL A 21 -17.20 9.09 0.16
CA VAL A 21 -16.38 8.09 0.83
C VAL A 21 -17.24 6.86 1.08
N THR A 22 -17.11 5.86 0.20
CA THR A 22 -17.87 4.63 0.32
C THR A 22 -17.45 3.82 1.56
N ALA A 23 -18.34 2.97 2.08
CA ALA A 23 -18.00 2.07 3.18
C ALA A 23 -16.80 1.17 2.88
N ARG A 24 -16.67 0.75 1.61
CA ARG A 24 -15.54 -0.06 1.13
C ARG A 24 -14.24 0.74 1.12
N GLU A 25 -14.25 1.95 0.56
CA GLU A 25 -13.09 2.85 0.56
C GLU A 25 -12.63 3.16 2.00
N ARG A 26 -13.58 3.38 2.91
CA ARG A 26 -13.27 3.61 4.33
C ARG A 26 -12.53 2.42 4.94
N LYS A 27 -13.06 1.21 4.76
CA LYS A 27 -12.46 -0.01 5.29
C LYS A 27 -11.01 -0.15 4.78
N GLU A 28 -10.79 -0.03 3.47
CA GLU A 28 -9.45 -0.15 2.89
C GLU A 28 -8.50 0.95 3.37
N SER A 29 -9.00 2.18 3.46
CA SER A 29 -8.23 3.33 3.96
C SER A 29 -7.79 3.14 5.41
N GLU A 30 -8.69 2.66 6.27
CA GLU A 30 -8.42 2.40 7.68
C GLU A 30 -7.40 1.26 7.87
N ILE A 31 -7.57 0.15 7.16
CA ILE A 31 -6.62 -0.98 7.17
C ILE A 31 -5.23 -0.52 6.72
N ARG A 32 -5.15 0.21 5.60
CA ARG A 32 -3.89 0.74 5.06
C ARG A 32 -3.24 1.72 6.03
N TYR A 33 -4.02 2.58 6.66
CA TYR A 33 -3.53 3.52 7.66
C TYR A 33 -2.95 2.81 8.88
N VAL A 34 -3.60 1.77 9.40
CA VAL A 34 -3.06 0.98 10.51
C VAL A 34 -1.70 0.36 10.11
N ARG A 35 -1.61 -0.26 8.94
CA ARG A 35 -0.34 -0.82 8.42
C ARG A 35 0.77 0.24 8.30
N LEU A 36 0.43 1.43 7.79
CA LEU A 36 1.35 2.57 7.68
C LEU A 36 1.88 3.03 9.04
N VAL A 37 1.01 3.13 10.04
CA VAL A 37 1.43 3.57 11.38
C VAL A 37 2.29 2.50 12.05
N MET A 38 1.94 1.22 11.89
CA MET A 38 2.73 0.09 12.40
C MET A 38 4.14 0.04 11.81
N SER A 39 4.32 0.38 10.52
CA SER A 39 5.64 0.37 9.89
C SER A 39 6.54 1.52 10.36
N LYS A 40 5.97 2.68 10.69
CA LYS A 40 6.74 3.90 11.02
C LYS A 40 7.00 4.13 12.50
N LEU A 41 6.10 3.69 13.38
CA LEU A 41 6.09 4.15 14.77
C LEU A 41 6.08 3.02 15.80
N HIS A 42 6.50 1.81 15.40
CA HIS A 42 6.63 0.67 16.32
C HIS A 42 7.57 0.97 17.51
N GLU A 43 8.51 1.91 17.36
CA GLU A 43 9.53 2.20 18.37
C GLU A 43 9.11 3.30 19.38
N PHE A 44 8.01 4.02 19.13
CA PHE A 44 7.59 5.17 19.94
C PHE A 44 6.08 5.13 20.28
N PRO A 45 5.63 4.24 21.18
CA PRO A 45 4.21 4.03 21.46
C PRO A 45 3.50 5.27 22.01
N GLU A 46 4.19 6.13 22.75
CA GLU A 46 3.62 7.37 23.27
C GLU A 46 3.40 8.43 22.17
N GLU A 47 4.25 8.45 21.14
CA GLU A 47 4.04 9.31 19.97
C GLU A 47 2.88 8.82 19.12
N VAL A 48 2.69 7.50 19.00
CA VAL A 48 1.53 6.91 18.31
C VAL A 48 0.23 7.39 18.94
N LYS A 49 0.09 7.31 20.27
CA LYS A 49 -1.12 7.76 20.97
C LYS A 49 -1.40 9.25 20.71
N LYS A 50 -0.36 10.09 20.70
CA LYS A 50 -0.48 11.53 20.52
C LYS A 50 -0.81 11.93 19.07
N LEU A 51 -0.14 11.33 18.09
CA LEU A 51 -0.25 11.69 16.68
C LEU A 51 -1.38 10.94 15.96
N HIS A 52 -1.70 9.74 16.41
CA HIS A 52 -2.61 8.79 15.77
C HIS A 52 -3.70 8.29 16.73
N PRO A 53 -4.60 9.17 17.22
CA PRO A 53 -5.57 8.83 18.26
C PRO A 53 -6.52 7.68 17.89
N ARG A 54 -6.87 7.53 16.61
CA ARG A 54 -7.72 6.44 16.11
C ARG A 54 -6.97 5.12 15.84
N PHE A 55 -5.65 5.08 15.99
CA PHE A 55 -4.86 3.91 15.62
C PHE A 55 -5.25 2.67 16.42
N ALA A 56 -5.33 2.77 17.75
CA ALA A 56 -5.64 1.64 18.62
C ALA A 56 -7.03 1.06 18.33
N GLU A 57 -8.04 1.94 18.25
CA GLU A 57 -9.43 1.59 17.90
C GLU A 57 -9.50 0.88 16.53
N LEU A 58 -8.87 1.45 15.50
CA LEU A 58 -8.91 0.88 14.15
C LEU A 58 -8.17 -0.45 14.04
N LYS A 59 -7.04 -0.58 14.74
CA LYS A 59 -6.26 -1.82 14.77
C LYS A 59 -7.07 -2.96 15.38
N GLU A 60 -7.76 -2.68 16.49
CA GLU A 60 -8.67 -3.63 17.14
C GLU A 60 -9.88 -3.95 16.24
N PHE A 61 -10.54 -2.92 15.71
CA PHE A 61 -11.73 -3.07 14.87
C PHE A 61 -11.48 -3.91 13.61
N HIS A 62 -10.32 -3.74 12.97
CA HIS A 62 -9.95 -4.49 11.76
C HIS A 62 -9.19 -5.79 12.06
N GLY A 63 -8.97 -6.14 13.34
CA GLY A 63 -8.29 -7.38 13.74
C GLY A 63 -6.85 -7.49 13.25
N ILE A 64 -6.12 -6.37 13.17
CA ILE A 64 -4.74 -6.35 12.65
C ILE A 64 -3.77 -6.63 13.81
N GLU A 65 -3.22 -7.84 13.84
CA GLU A 65 -2.25 -8.24 14.87
C GLU A 65 -0.88 -7.56 14.65
N ASP A 66 -0.17 -7.27 15.75
CA ASP A 66 1.25 -6.96 15.67
C ASP A 66 1.97 -8.17 15.11
N GLY A 67 2.58 -8.06 13.93
CA GLY A 67 3.28 -9.16 13.26
C GLY A 67 4.53 -9.70 13.97
N ARG A 68 4.65 -9.57 15.30
CA ARG A 68 5.70 -10.18 16.12
C ARG A 68 5.11 -11.20 17.09
N PRO A 69 5.54 -12.47 17.03
CA PRO A 69 5.40 -13.35 18.18
C PRO A 69 6.08 -12.69 19.38
N LEU A 70 5.36 -12.62 20.50
CA LEU A 70 5.93 -12.23 21.79
C LEU A 70 7.02 -13.25 22.17
N ILE A 71 8.26 -12.76 22.33
CA ILE A 71 9.38 -13.40 23.03
C ILE A 71 9.97 -14.67 22.37
N GLY A 72 11.21 -14.56 21.91
CA GLY A 72 12.07 -15.70 21.61
C GLY A 72 13.21 -15.36 20.65
N VAL A 73 14.39 -15.09 21.22
CA VAL A 73 15.76 -15.11 20.65
C VAL A 73 15.90 -14.97 19.14
N ALA A 74 16.64 -13.92 18.74
CA ALA A 74 17.09 -13.64 17.37
C ALA A 74 17.66 -14.90 16.66
N GLY A 75 16.82 -15.53 15.85
CA GLY A 75 17.22 -16.45 14.79
C GLY A 75 16.85 -15.86 13.42
N PRO A 76 17.41 -16.36 12.30
CA PRO A 76 17.12 -15.84 10.96
C PRO A 76 15.61 -15.91 10.71
N GLN A 77 14.95 -14.76 10.72
CA GLN A 77 13.50 -14.69 10.55
C GLN A 77 13.14 -15.28 9.18
N LYS A 78 12.27 -16.29 9.21
CA LYS A 78 11.79 -17.02 8.03
C LYS A 78 11.30 -16.03 6.96
N MET A 79 12.01 -15.95 5.84
CA MET A 79 11.71 -15.08 4.68
C MET A 79 10.33 -15.30 4.05
N ALA A 80 9.63 -16.40 4.38
CA ALA A 80 8.36 -16.77 3.77
C ALA A 80 7.13 -16.03 4.31
N SER A 81 7.17 -15.48 5.54
CA SER A 81 6.03 -14.78 6.15
C SER A 81 5.89 -13.31 5.71
N GLY A 82 6.82 -12.81 4.88
CA GLY A 82 6.85 -11.42 4.43
C GLY A 82 6.46 -11.18 2.97
N LEU A 83 5.97 -12.20 2.24
CA LEU A 83 5.54 -12.02 0.84
C LEU A 83 4.09 -11.53 0.78
N ILE A 84 3.84 -10.51 -0.04
CA ILE A 84 2.50 -10.03 -0.38
C ILE A 84 2.17 -10.36 -1.83
N SER A 85 0.92 -10.69 -2.09
CA SER A 85 0.41 -10.92 -3.45
C SER A 85 -0.19 -9.62 -3.98
N ILE A 86 0.41 -9.05 -5.02
CA ILE A 86 -0.08 -7.82 -5.67
C ILE A 86 -0.48 -8.11 -7.11
N THR A 87 -1.42 -7.33 -7.64
CA THR A 87 -1.84 -7.40 -9.04
C THR A 87 -1.29 -6.20 -9.79
N LEU A 88 -0.57 -6.45 -10.88
CA LEU A 88 -0.02 -5.41 -11.75
C LEU A 88 -0.93 -5.28 -12.98
N GLN A 89 -1.52 -4.12 -13.17
CA GLN A 89 -2.35 -3.83 -14.34
C GLN A 89 -1.67 -2.76 -15.18
N CYS A 90 -1.46 -3.06 -16.46
CA CYS A 90 -0.87 -2.10 -17.37
C CYS A 90 -1.96 -1.22 -17.98
N VAL A 91 -1.78 0.09 -17.93
CA VAL A 91 -2.72 1.10 -18.46
C VAL A 91 -2.09 2.02 -19.52
N GLY A 92 -0.77 1.92 -19.74
CA GLY A 92 -0.05 2.73 -20.73
C GLY A 92 -0.42 2.43 -22.17
N ALA A 93 -0.49 3.48 -23.00
CA ALA A 93 -0.98 3.44 -24.38
C ALA A 93 -0.13 2.56 -25.31
N SER A 94 1.17 2.40 -25.04
CA SER A 94 2.04 1.57 -25.89
C SER A 94 1.87 0.06 -25.65
N ILE A 95 1.10 -0.32 -24.62
CA ILE A 95 0.91 -1.70 -24.20
C ILE A 95 -0.49 -2.15 -24.57
N VAL A 96 -0.58 -2.84 -25.72
CA VAL A 96 -1.74 -3.68 -26.10
C VAL A 96 -2.16 -4.49 -24.89
N GLU A 97 -3.47 -4.48 -24.55
CA GLU A 97 -4.09 -5.09 -23.36
C GLU A 97 -3.40 -6.38 -22.92
N LYS A 98 -2.36 -6.23 -22.09
CA LYS A 98 -1.72 -7.37 -21.44
C LYS A 98 -2.57 -7.72 -20.24
N PRO A 99 -2.90 -9.00 -20.03
CA PRO A 99 -3.70 -9.40 -18.89
C PRO A 99 -3.00 -8.95 -17.59
N PRO A 100 -3.78 -8.55 -16.56
CA PRO A 100 -3.24 -8.24 -15.25
C PRO A 100 -2.37 -9.39 -14.73
N LEU A 101 -1.24 -9.04 -14.13
CA LEU A 101 -0.24 -9.99 -13.68
C LEU A 101 -0.15 -10.00 -12.15
N THR A 102 -0.59 -11.08 -11.54
CA THR A 102 -0.43 -11.27 -10.08
C THR A 102 0.96 -11.79 -9.75
N LYS A 103 1.67 -11.09 -8.86
CA LYS A 103 3.01 -11.45 -8.40
C LYS A 103 3.09 -11.44 -6.88
N LYS A 104 3.74 -12.48 -6.34
CA LYS A 104 4.12 -12.53 -4.93
C LYS A 104 5.50 -11.89 -4.79
N LEU A 105 5.58 -10.79 -4.05
CA LEU A 105 6.81 -10.04 -3.82
C LEU A 105 7.00 -9.81 -2.31
N PRO A 106 8.24 -9.67 -1.82
CA PRO A 106 8.47 -9.25 -0.44
C PRO A 106 7.82 -7.90 -0.15
N ALA A 107 7.22 -7.73 1.02
CA ALA A 107 6.68 -6.45 1.50
C ALA A 107 7.77 -5.36 1.62
N THR A 108 9.03 -5.77 1.72
CA THR A 108 10.22 -4.89 1.71
C THR A 108 10.64 -4.47 0.30
N THR A 109 9.94 -4.91 -0.75
CA THR A 109 10.22 -4.45 -2.12
C THR A 109 9.93 -2.97 -2.23
N THR A 110 10.93 -2.22 -2.66
CA THR A 110 10.86 -0.77 -2.90
C THR A 110 10.17 -0.47 -4.24
N VAL A 111 9.55 0.70 -4.35
CA VAL A 111 8.93 1.19 -5.60
C VAL A 111 9.93 1.17 -6.76
N GLY A 112 11.18 1.58 -6.57
CA GLY A 112 12.21 1.56 -7.64
C GLY A 112 12.52 0.15 -8.16
N LYS A 113 12.58 -0.84 -7.26
CA LYS A 113 12.72 -2.26 -7.63
C LYS A 113 11.50 -2.75 -8.41
N LEU A 114 10.28 -2.37 -7.98
CA LEU A 114 9.07 -2.72 -8.71
C LEU A 114 9.04 -2.11 -10.11
N LYS A 115 9.41 -0.83 -10.27
CA LYS A 115 9.54 -0.17 -11.58
C LYS A 115 10.45 -0.96 -12.52
N ASN A 116 11.61 -1.41 -12.03
CA ASN A 116 12.51 -2.24 -12.81
C ASN A 116 11.90 -3.60 -13.20
N LEU A 117 11.19 -4.27 -12.28
CA LEU A 117 10.48 -5.52 -12.57
C LEU A 117 9.37 -5.33 -13.61
N CYS A 118 8.61 -4.24 -13.54
CA CYS A 118 7.57 -3.91 -14.50
C CYS A 118 8.12 -3.76 -15.93
N ARG A 119 9.33 -3.19 -16.10
CA ARG A 119 9.99 -3.14 -17.42
C ARG A 119 10.19 -4.54 -18.00
N THR A 120 10.60 -5.50 -17.18
CA THR A 120 10.81 -6.89 -17.60
C THR A 120 9.48 -7.60 -17.88
N PHE A 121 8.50 -7.49 -16.97
CA PHE A 121 7.22 -8.17 -17.10
C PHE A 121 6.41 -7.68 -18.31
N PHE A 122 6.39 -6.36 -18.54
CA PHE A 122 5.62 -5.74 -19.61
C PHE A 122 6.46 -5.43 -20.86
N LYS A 123 7.76 -5.76 -20.88
CA LYS A 123 8.70 -5.54 -22.00
C LYS A 123 8.73 -4.08 -22.48
N LEU A 124 8.81 -3.14 -21.53
CA LEU A 124 8.86 -1.70 -21.80
C LEU A 124 10.22 -1.34 -22.42
N LYS A 125 10.23 -0.90 -23.68
CA LYS A 125 11.46 -0.84 -24.50
C LYS A 125 12.44 0.28 -24.16
N SER A 126 12.08 1.24 -23.31
CA SER A 126 12.96 2.29 -22.75
C SER A 126 12.21 3.27 -21.84
N ILE A 127 10.88 3.19 -21.80
CA ILE A 127 10.04 4.10 -21.01
C ILE A 127 10.19 3.80 -19.53
N LYS A 128 10.29 4.85 -18.71
CA LYS A 128 10.25 4.72 -17.26
C LYS A 128 8.80 4.50 -16.83
N PRO A 129 8.48 3.37 -16.16
CA PRO A 129 7.12 3.16 -15.71
C PRO A 129 6.79 4.09 -14.55
N ILE A 130 5.61 4.71 -14.63
CA ILE A 130 4.97 5.42 -13.53
C ILE A 130 4.04 4.42 -12.85
N LEU A 131 4.11 4.34 -11.53
CA LEU A 131 3.31 3.40 -10.75
C LEU A 131 2.27 4.15 -9.95
N PHE A 132 1.03 3.66 -9.98
CA PHE A 132 -0.04 4.16 -9.15
C PHE A 132 -0.68 3.01 -8.36
N LEU A 133 -0.96 3.23 -7.08
CA LEU A 133 -1.76 2.30 -6.29
C LEU A 133 -3.24 2.57 -6.51
N GLN A 134 -3.97 1.60 -7.05
CA GLN A 134 -5.42 1.64 -7.12
C GLN A 134 -6.00 1.05 -5.85
N GLU A 135 -6.54 1.93 -5.00
CA GLU A 135 -7.31 1.52 -3.83
C GLU A 135 -8.74 1.23 -4.25
N GLU A 136 -9.31 0.19 -3.66
CA GLU A 136 -10.65 -0.22 -4.03
C GLU A 136 -11.69 0.78 -3.49
N GLY A 137 -12.56 1.28 -4.38
CA GLY A 137 -13.51 2.32 -4.06
C GLY A 137 -12.94 3.74 -4.05
N SER A 138 -11.62 3.93 -4.19
CA SER A 138 -11.05 5.27 -4.41
C SER A 138 -11.31 5.73 -5.85
N PRO A 139 -11.77 6.97 -6.06
CA PRO A 139 -12.05 7.49 -7.41
C PRO A 139 -10.78 7.73 -8.23
N LEU A 140 -9.63 7.92 -7.57
CA LEU A 140 -8.35 8.21 -8.22
C LEU A 140 -7.23 7.36 -7.61
N PRO A 141 -6.32 6.84 -8.44
CA PRO A 141 -5.20 6.07 -7.94
C PRO A 141 -4.13 6.98 -7.33
N THR A 142 -3.35 6.46 -6.38
CA THR A 142 -2.30 7.21 -5.66
C THR A 142 -0.95 7.01 -6.34
N LEU A 143 -0.30 8.09 -6.78
CA LEU A 143 1.05 8.05 -7.35
C LEU A 143 2.09 7.50 -6.34
N LEU A 144 2.88 6.52 -6.78
CA LEU A 144 4.02 5.98 -6.05
C LEU A 144 5.31 6.66 -6.54
N ALA A 145 5.58 7.85 -6.01
CA ALA A 145 6.68 8.71 -6.47
C ALA A 145 8.05 8.36 -5.83
N ASP A 146 8.06 7.98 -4.56
CA ASP A 146 9.29 7.70 -3.81
C ASP A 146 9.81 6.31 -4.13
N ASP A 147 10.92 6.24 -4.88
CA ASP A 147 11.56 4.99 -5.28
C ASP A 147 12.18 4.21 -4.11
N MET A 148 12.46 4.88 -2.99
CA MET A 148 13.04 4.26 -1.79
C MET A 148 11.99 3.69 -0.86
N ALA A 149 10.74 4.15 -0.96
CA ALA A 149 9.64 3.63 -0.16
C ALA A 149 9.34 2.17 -0.50
N SER A 150 9.17 1.34 0.52
CA SER A 150 8.75 -0.06 0.36
C SER A 150 7.23 -0.23 0.50
N PHE A 151 6.70 -1.39 0.09
CA PHE A 151 5.27 -1.67 0.21
C PHE A 151 4.78 -1.56 1.65
N ILE A 152 5.56 -2.04 2.62
CA ILE A 152 5.23 -1.91 4.04
C ILE A 152 5.20 -0.44 4.50
N ASP A 153 6.10 0.41 4.01
CA ASP A 153 6.13 1.85 4.33
C ASP A 153 4.94 2.60 3.71
N LEU A 154 4.36 2.03 2.65
CA LEU A 154 3.20 2.57 1.94
C LEU A 154 1.87 1.97 2.42
N GLY A 155 1.92 1.00 3.36
CA GLY A 155 0.76 0.25 3.85
C GLY A 155 0.14 -0.71 2.83
N VAL A 156 0.84 -1.01 1.73
CA VAL A 156 0.37 -1.91 0.66
C VAL A 156 0.29 -3.33 1.20
N GLY A 157 -0.81 -4.01 0.93
CA GLY A 157 -1.07 -5.36 1.42
C GLY A 157 -1.34 -6.36 0.31
N ASN A 158 -1.86 -7.52 0.71
CA ASN A 158 -2.35 -8.52 -0.24
C ASN A 158 -3.50 -7.94 -1.08
N GLU A 159 -3.62 -8.44 -2.31
CA GLU A 159 -4.69 -8.13 -3.27
C GLU A 159 -4.70 -6.66 -3.72
N SER A 160 -3.68 -5.89 -3.36
CA SER A 160 -3.50 -4.51 -3.84
C SER A 160 -3.23 -4.49 -5.34
N THR A 161 -3.88 -3.56 -6.05
CA THR A 161 -3.69 -3.36 -7.48
C THR A 161 -2.77 -2.18 -7.73
N ILE A 162 -1.69 -2.41 -8.48
CA ILE A 162 -0.77 -1.37 -8.93
C ILE A 162 -0.94 -1.19 -10.44
N LEU A 163 -1.32 0.02 -10.82
CA LEU A 163 -1.39 0.46 -12.20
C LEU A 163 0.02 0.83 -12.66
N VAL A 164 0.38 0.35 -13.85
CA VAL A 164 1.64 0.62 -14.52
C VAL A 164 1.34 1.45 -15.76
N ASP A 165 1.84 2.68 -15.75
CA ASP A 165 1.67 3.64 -16.83
C ASP A 165 3.03 4.10 -17.37
N GLU A 166 2.99 4.85 -18.46
CA GLU A 166 4.14 5.32 -19.22
C GLU A 166 4.36 6.82 -19.01
N GLU A 167 5.58 7.20 -18.64
CA GLU A 167 5.99 8.60 -18.69
C GLU A 167 6.04 9.04 -20.16
N SER A 168 5.10 9.91 -20.55
CA SER A 168 4.96 10.46 -21.92
C SER A 168 6.09 11.39 -22.30
#